data_AF-A0A246U6G4-F1
#
_entry.id   AF-A0A246U6G4-F1
#
_cell.length_a   1.000
_cell.length_b   1.000
_cell.length_c   1.000
_cell.angle_alpha   90.00
_cell.angle_beta   90.00
_cell.angle_gamma   90.00
#
_symmetry.space_group_name_H-M   'P 1'
#
loop_
_entity.id
_entity.type
_entity.pdbx_description
1 polymer ?
#
loop_
_entity_poly.entity_id
_entity_poly.type
_entity_poly.pdbx_seq_one_letter_code
_entity_poly.pdbx_strand_id
1 'polypeptide(L)'
;MADNPLKTSDFSSKLLEIMNHVEYRRVESGEDMEEVERLRYKAYKAREVLPVAAKSMIDEADFDSQAYVFGLYYYEQLVSTIRIHHVTPDHRVSQSGGIFPVEMDAFLDAGLSLIDPARFAADPELSTEMPWIPYLTLRPNIVAAAHFRADRVMQHVRPAHAAFYKRVFYADTVVASRMTETYGFDLTLMATNVIEVGRKLLTRYPFFISSASEQRMMFSRTPNDTLPPLTIIPTARFMAEGDLGTDLPL
;
A
#
# COMPACT_ATOMS: atom_id res chain seq x y z
N MET A 1 -26.66 -28.11 10.77
CA MET A 1 -26.73 -27.04 9.74
C MET A 1 -25.37 -27.02 9.09
N ALA A 2 -25.30 -27.32 7.79
CA ALA A 2 -24.03 -27.43 7.08
C ALA A 2 -23.42 -26.03 6.93
N ASP A 3 -22.18 -25.90 7.37
CA ASP A 3 -21.33 -24.74 7.13
C ASP A 3 -21.23 -24.53 5.62
N ASN A 4 -21.72 -23.39 5.14
CA ASN A 4 -21.56 -23.03 3.74
C ASN A 4 -20.13 -22.51 3.60
N PRO A 5 -19.24 -23.15 2.82
CA PRO A 5 -17.89 -22.63 2.62
C PRO A 5 -18.00 -21.17 2.15
N LEU A 6 -17.16 -20.31 2.71
CA LEU A 6 -17.13 -18.86 2.46
C LEU A 6 -17.01 -18.61 0.95
N LYS A 7 -18.14 -18.48 0.25
CA LYS A 7 -18.16 -18.22 -1.19
C LYS A 7 -17.48 -16.90 -1.47
N THR A 8 -16.29 -16.97 -2.08
CA THR A 8 -15.58 -15.81 -2.63
C THR A 8 -16.51 -15.06 -3.59
N SER A 9 -16.62 -13.74 -3.41
CA SER A 9 -17.46 -12.92 -4.29
C SER A 9 -16.90 -12.87 -5.72
N ASP A 10 -17.77 -12.70 -6.73
CA ASP A 10 -17.37 -12.59 -8.15
C ASP A 10 -16.28 -11.54 -8.39
N PHE A 11 -16.34 -10.43 -7.64
CA PHE A 11 -15.31 -9.40 -7.66
C PHE A 11 -13.94 -9.93 -7.20
N SER A 12 -13.90 -10.61 -6.05
CA SER A 12 -12.68 -11.18 -5.51
C SER A 12 -12.11 -12.28 -6.41
N SER A 13 -12.97 -13.13 -6.97
CA SER A 13 -12.58 -14.16 -7.94
C SER A 13 -11.92 -13.55 -9.17
N LYS A 14 -12.51 -12.49 -9.74
CA LYS A 14 -11.92 -11.77 -10.88
C LYS A 14 -10.56 -11.15 -10.56
N LEU A 15 -10.38 -10.57 -9.38
CA LEU A 15 -9.08 -10.02 -8.97
C LEU A 15 -8.02 -11.11 -8.81
N LEU A 16 -8.39 -12.27 -8.24
CA LEU A 16 -7.49 -13.42 -8.14
C LEU A 16 -7.07 -13.95 -9.52
N GLU A 17 -7.97 -13.93 -10.51
CA GLU A 17 -7.64 -14.28 -11.90
C GLU A 17 -6.68 -13.26 -12.54
N ILE A 18 -6.94 -11.95 -12.35
CA ILE A 18 -6.05 -10.89 -12.85
C ILE A 18 -4.64 -11.01 -12.28
N MET A 19 -4.52 -11.44 -11.01
CA MET A 19 -3.23 -11.63 -10.35
C MET A 19 -2.31 -12.63 -11.04
N ASN A 20 -2.82 -13.47 -11.96
CA ASN A 20 -2.01 -14.37 -12.78
C ASN A 20 -1.06 -13.65 -13.73
N HIS A 21 -1.34 -12.38 -14.00
CA HIS A 21 -0.61 -11.53 -14.94
C HIS A 21 -0.02 -10.31 -14.25
N VAL A 22 -0.03 -10.32 -12.90
CA VAL A 22 0.48 -9.25 -12.07
C VAL A 22 1.73 -9.72 -11.35
N GLU A 23 2.71 -8.83 -11.31
CA GLU A 23 3.88 -8.98 -10.47
C GLU A 23 4.19 -7.65 -9.76
N TYR A 24 4.81 -7.75 -8.58
CA TYR A 24 5.42 -6.60 -7.92
C TYR A 24 6.91 -6.63 -8.13
N ARG A 25 7.53 -5.46 -8.22
CA ARG A 25 8.98 -5.31 -8.16
C ARG A 25 9.33 -4.28 -7.10
N ARG A 26 10.28 -4.60 -6.22
CA ARG A 26 10.81 -3.64 -5.26
C ARG A 26 11.88 -2.80 -5.94
N VAL A 27 11.65 -1.49 -5.99
CA VAL A 27 12.51 -0.54 -6.69
C VAL A 27 13.49 0.05 -5.68
N GLU A 28 14.76 -0.32 -5.78
CA GLU A 28 15.83 0.13 -4.86
C GLU A 28 17.00 0.84 -5.57
N SER A 29 17.06 0.79 -6.91
CA SER A 29 18.16 1.33 -7.72
C SER A 29 17.76 2.59 -8.49
N GLY A 30 18.75 3.41 -8.89
CA GLY A 30 18.51 4.65 -9.62
C GLY A 30 17.87 4.47 -11.00
N GLU A 31 18.27 3.45 -11.76
CA GLU A 31 17.75 3.21 -13.12
C GLU A 31 16.26 2.84 -13.11
N ASP A 32 15.85 1.94 -12.22
CA ASP A 32 14.44 1.55 -12.06
C ASP A 32 13.59 2.69 -11.50
N MET A 33 14.21 3.61 -10.73
CA MET A 33 13.51 4.74 -10.13
C MET A 33 13.11 5.81 -11.15
N GLU A 34 13.77 5.88 -12.32
CA GLU A 34 13.37 6.80 -13.38
C GLU A 34 12.00 6.43 -13.99
N GLU A 35 11.69 5.13 -14.12
CA GLU A 35 10.36 4.68 -14.59
C GLU A 35 9.26 5.06 -13.58
N VAL A 36 9.55 4.85 -12.29
CA VAL A 36 8.68 5.28 -11.19
C VAL A 36 8.46 6.79 -11.22
N GLU A 37 9.52 7.57 -11.41
CA GLU A 37 9.44 9.03 -11.48
C GLU A 37 8.55 9.49 -12.64
N ARG A 38 8.77 8.93 -13.84
CA ARG A 38 7.97 9.22 -15.04
C ARG A 38 6.49 8.92 -14.80
N LEU A 39 6.17 7.78 -14.20
CA LEU A 39 4.81 7.39 -13.89
C LEU A 39 4.17 8.32 -12.85
N ARG A 40 4.87 8.63 -11.76
CA ARG A 40 4.40 9.59 -10.73
C ARG A 40 4.09 10.95 -11.36
N TYR A 41 5.00 11.46 -12.19
CA TYR A 41 4.81 12.74 -12.89
C TYR A 41 3.59 12.70 -13.81
N LYS A 42 3.47 11.67 -14.66
CA LYS A 42 2.32 11.47 -15.56
C LYS A 42 1.00 11.49 -14.79
N ALA A 43 0.90 10.70 -13.72
CA ALA A 43 -0.30 10.55 -12.90
C ALA A 43 -0.69 11.85 -12.17
N TYR A 44 0.29 12.56 -11.59
CA TYR A 44 0.04 13.79 -10.84
C TYR A 44 -0.27 14.98 -11.72
N LYS A 45 0.39 15.08 -12.88
CA LYS A 45 0.07 16.08 -13.88
C LYS A 45 -1.37 15.93 -14.38
N ALA A 46 -1.80 14.71 -14.67
CA ALA A 46 -3.16 14.43 -15.14
C ALA A 46 -4.27 14.79 -14.13
N ARG A 47 -3.93 14.89 -12.84
CA ARG A 47 -4.88 15.25 -11.77
C ARG A 47 -4.67 16.67 -11.22
N GLU A 48 -3.78 17.45 -11.83
CA GLU A 48 -3.43 18.81 -11.37
C GLU A 48 -2.95 18.84 -9.91
N VAL A 49 -2.21 17.82 -9.48
CA VAL A 49 -1.74 17.64 -8.09
C VAL A 49 -0.22 17.68 -7.96
N LEU A 50 0.50 18.17 -8.97
CA LEU A 50 1.94 18.33 -8.86
C LEU A 50 2.26 19.26 -7.68
N PRO A 51 3.12 18.84 -6.73
CA PRO A 51 3.51 19.70 -5.63
C PRO A 51 4.14 20.99 -6.18
N VAL A 52 3.72 22.13 -5.65
CA VAL A 52 4.03 23.47 -6.18
C VAL A 52 5.54 23.72 -6.36
N ALA A 53 6.37 23.09 -5.52
CA ALA A 53 7.82 23.26 -5.50
C ALA A 53 8.62 22.04 -6.00
N ALA A 54 7.98 20.95 -6.41
CA ALA A 54 8.70 19.71 -6.69
C ALA A 54 9.42 19.75 -8.04
N LYS A 55 10.77 19.70 -7.98
CA LYS A 55 11.65 19.57 -9.16
C LYS A 55 11.75 18.13 -9.66
N SER A 56 11.48 17.17 -8.78
CA SER A 56 11.52 15.72 -9.01
C SER A 56 10.34 15.07 -8.30
N MET A 57 9.84 13.94 -8.82
CA MET A 57 8.84 13.11 -8.14
C MET A 57 9.45 12.03 -7.25
N ILE A 58 10.78 12.05 -7.12
CA ILE A 58 11.57 11.27 -6.19
C ILE A 58 12.13 12.21 -5.12
N ASP A 59 12.08 11.79 -3.86
CA ASP A 59 12.64 12.53 -2.73
C ASP A 59 13.49 11.62 -1.83
N GLU A 60 14.24 12.20 -0.90
CA GLU A 60 15.14 11.45 -0.01
C GLU A 60 14.40 10.36 0.79
N ALA A 61 13.10 10.56 1.08
CA ALA A 61 12.31 9.57 1.80
C ALA A 61 12.00 8.32 0.95
N ASP A 62 12.18 8.36 -0.38
CA ASP A 62 12.14 7.14 -1.23
C ASP A 62 13.32 6.20 -0.93
N PHE A 63 14.44 6.71 -0.42
CA PHE A 63 15.67 5.96 -0.13
C PHE A 63 15.87 5.67 1.36
N ASP A 64 14.90 6.01 2.21
CA ASP A 64 14.97 5.76 3.64
C ASP A 64 15.07 4.25 3.95
N SER A 65 15.74 3.92 5.06
CA SER A 65 16.01 2.53 5.44
C SER A 65 14.74 1.71 5.74
N GLN A 66 13.63 2.36 6.06
CA GLN A 66 12.31 1.76 6.25
C GLN A 66 11.33 2.08 5.11
N ALA A 67 11.83 2.65 4.00
CA ALA A 67 11.05 2.89 2.79
C ALA A 67 11.17 1.75 1.78
N TYR A 68 10.04 1.40 1.20
CA TYR A 68 9.89 0.37 0.19
C TYR A 68 9.06 0.92 -0.98
N VAL A 69 9.70 1.16 -2.12
CA VAL A 69 9.01 1.56 -3.35
C VAL A 69 8.65 0.31 -4.14
N PHE A 70 7.38 0.16 -4.49
CA PHE A 70 6.90 -0.93 -5.32
C PHE A 70 6.38 -0.41 -6.65
N GLY A 71 6.73 -1.11 -7.72
CA GLY A 71 6.01 -1.08 -8.98
C GLY A 71 5.04 -2.26 -9.06
N LEU A 72 3.82 -1.98 -9.52
CA LEU A 72 2.83 -2.96 -9.94
C LEU A 72 2.93 -3.11 -11.46
N TYR A 73 3.31 -4.30 -11.92
CA TYR A 73 3.45 -4.61 -13.32
C TYR A 73 2.31 -5.53 -13.76
N TYR A 74 1.74 -5.25 -14.93
CA TYR A 74 0.71 -6.07 -15.56
C TYR A 74 1.15 -6.40 -16.98
N TYR A 75 1.35 -7.69 -17.27
CA TYR A 75 2.05 -8.15 -18.49
C TYR A 75 3.38 -7.40 -18.71
N GLU A 76 4.23 -7.37 -17.67
CA GLU A 76 5.56 -6.73 -17.69
C GLU A 76 5.57 -5.20 -17.89
N GLN A 77 4.41 -4.56 -17.99
CA GLN A 77 4.29 -3.10 -18.06
C GLN A 77 4.03 -2.52 -16.68
N LEU A 78 4.81 -1.51 -16.26
CA LEU A 78 4.55 -0.76 -15.03
C LEU A 78 3.24 0.02 -15.15
N VAL A 79 2.21 -0.38 -14.40
CA VAL A 79 0.87 0.25 -14.45
C VAL A 79 0.57 1.11 -13.22
N SER A 80 1.24 0.85 -12.10
CA SER A 80 1.08 1.65 -10.87
C SER A 80 2.32 1.55 -9.99
N THR A 81 2.48 2.50 -9.06
CA THR A 81 3.54 2.52 -8.06
C THR A 81 3.01 3.08 -6.74
N ILE A 82 3.65 2.64 -5.65
CA ILE A 82 3.39 3.10 -4.29
C ILE A 82 4.69 3.06 -3.50
N ARG A 83 4.87 4.00 -2.58
CA ARG A 83 5.88 3.92 -1.53
C ARG A 83 5.23 3.49 -0.22
N ILE A 84 5.93 2.68 0.54
CA ILE A 84 5.50 2.22 1.86
C ILE A 84 6.60 2.50 2.86
N HIS A 85 6.27 3.21 3.93
CA HIS A 85 7.13 3.37 5.09
C HIS A 85 6.66 2.46 6.23
N HIS A 86 7.58 1.73 6.84
CA HIS A 86 7.36 1.13 8.15
C HIS A 86 7.80 2.13 9.23
N VAL A 87 6.82 2.66 9.96
CA VAL A 87 7.00 3.76 10.91
C VAL A 87 6.86 3.21 12.31
N THR A 88 7.87 3.44 13.14
CA THR A 88 7.93 2.94 14.51
C THR A 88 8.24 4.09 15.47
N PRO A 89 8.06 3.91 16.79
CA PRO A 89 8.42 4.94 17.76
C PRO A 89 9.87 5.41 17.63
N ASP A 90 10.78 4.52 17.20
CA ASP A 90 12.21 4.78 16.99
C ASP A 90 12.55 5.27 15.57
N HIS A 91 11.66 5.09 14.59
CA HIS A 91 11.85 5.52 13.20
C HIS A 91 10.58 6.16 12.64
N ARG A 92 10.48 7.49 12.76
CA ARG A 92 9.23 8.23 12.51
C ARG A 92 9.08 8.82 11.09
N VAL A 93 9.98 8.47 10.16
CA VAL A 93 9.95 8.99 8.78
C VAL A 93 8.67 8.51 8.09
N SER A 94 7.81 9.46 7.68
CA SER A 94 6.52 9.18 7.05
C SER A 94 5.99 10.40 6.29
N GLN A 95 5.15 10.18 5.27
CA GLN A 95 4.47 11.28 4.57
C GLN A 95 3.29 11.80 5.40
N SER A 96 2.54 10.90 6.05
CA SER A 96 1.45 11.30 6.93
C SER A 96 1.95 12.14 8.11
N GLY A 97 3.13 11.85 8.68
CA GLY A 97 3.72 12.64 9.79
C GLY A 97 4.06 14.07 9.39
N GLY A 98 4.41 14.33 8.13
CA GLY A 98 4.63 15.69 7.63
C GLY A 98 3.35 16.54 7.51
N ILE A 99 2.17 15.90 7.46
CA ILE A 99 0.88 16.56 7.24
C ILE A 99 0.02 16.55 8.52
N PHE A 100 0.10 15.46 9.26
CA PHE A 100 -0.66 15.16 10.48
C PHE A 100 0.27 14.78 11.65
N PRO A 101 1.22 15.66 12.03
CA PRO A 101 2.24 15.31 13.02
C PRO A 101 1.62 14.94 14.38
N VAL A 102 0.67 15.74 14.88
CA VAL A 102 0.03 15.51 16.19
C VAL A 102 -0.66 14.14 16.24
N GLU A 103 -1.38 13.77 15.19
CA GLU A 103 -2.12 12.52 15.16
C GLU A 103 -1.21 11.30 14.96
N MET A 104 -0.17 11.44 14.13
CA MET A 104 0.83 10.40 13.93
C MET A 104 1.66 10.18 15.21
N ASP A 105 2.11 11.25 15.85
CA ASP A 105 2.87 11.18 17.10
C ASP A 105 2.03 10.56 18.23
N ALA A 106 0.72 10.83 18.29
CA ALA A 106 -0.15 10.19 19.28
C ALA A 106 -0.16 8.65 19.16
N PHE A 107 -0.14 8.09 17.95
CA PHE A 107 -0.04 6.64 17.77
C PHE A 107 1.35 6.11 18.13
N LEU A 108 2.41 6.82 17.72
CA LEU A 108 3.80 6.41 17.95
C LEU A 108 4.19 6.52 19.43
N ASP A 109 3.72 7.54 20.13
CA ASP A 109 3.93 7.74 21.57
C ASP A 109 3.17 6.70 22.40
N ALA A 110 2.09 6.14 21.86
CA ALA A 110 1.40 4.97 22.42
C ALA A 110 2.14 3.65 22.13
N GLY A 111 3.29 3.69 21.45
CA GLY A 111 4.13 2.53 21.15
C GLY A 111 3.70 1.74 19.92
N LEU A 112 2.79 2.27 19.09
CA LEU A 112 2.28 1.54 17.93
C LEU A 112 3.26 1.53 16.75
N SER A 113 3.30 0.43 16.01
CA SER A 113 3.92 0.32 14.68
C SER A 113 2.89 0.62 13.59
N LEU A 114 3.29 1.43 12.61
CA LEU A 114 2.42 1.91 11.54
C LEU A 114 3.00 1.56 10.18
N ILE A 115 2.11 1.28 9.22
CA ILE A 115 2.43 1.29 7.79
C ILE A 115 1.90 2.58 7.21
N ASP A 116 2.79 3.44 6.69
CA ASP A 116 2.41 4.69 6.03
C ASP A 116 2.63 4.61 4.52
N PRO A 117 1.58 4.33 3.73
CA PRO A 117 1.65 4.43 2.28
C PRO A 117 1.70 5.89 1.81
N ALA A 118 2.52 6.10 0.80
CA ALA A 118 2.84 7.37 0.22
C ALA A 118 2.94 7.23 -1.31
N ARG A 119 2.91 8.35 -2.01
CA ARG A 119 3.22 8.41 -3.45
C ARG A 119 2.48 7.40 -4.35
N PHE A 120 1.22 7.06 -4.02
CA PHE A 120 0.37 6.27 -4.92
C PHE A 120 0.29 7.00 -6.27
N ALA A 121 0.65 6.32 -7.35
CA ALA A 121 0.47 6.80 -8.72
C ALA A 121 0.09 5.63 -9.62
N ALA A 122 -0.89 5.84 -10.51
CA ALA A 122 -1.32 4.86 -11.50
C ALA A 122 -1.37 5.55 -12.85
N ASP A 123 -1.10 4.81 -13.93
CA ASP A 123 -1.19 5.35 -15.27
C ASP A 123 -2.63 5.86 -15.50
N PRO A 124 -2.84 7.14 -15.83
CA PRO A 124 -4.18 7.72 -15.92
C PRO A 124 -5.05 7.05 -16.98
N GLU A 125 -4.47 6.63 -18.11
CA GLU A 125 -5.18 5.95 -19.19
C GLU A 125 -5.63 4.56 -18.73
N LEU A 126 -4.69 3.77 -18.19
CA LEU A 126 -4.98 2.43 -17.71
C LEU A 126 -5.94 2.44 -16.51
N SER A 127 -5.81 3.40 -15.60
CA SER A 127 -6.66 3.48 -14.40
C SER A 127 -8.14 3.71 -14.72
N THR A 128 -8.44 4.28 -15.89
CA THR A 128 -9.82 4.44 -16.38
C THR A 128 -10.40 3.12 -16.88
N GLU A 129 -9.58 2.31 -17.55
CA GLU A 129 -9.98 1.04 -18.15
C GLU A 129 -9.91 -0.14 -17.15
N MET A 130 -9.05 -0.03 -16.14
CA MET A 130 -8.68 -1.10 -15.21
C MET A 130 -8.99 -0.69 -13.76
N PRO A 131 -10.28 -0.73 -13.35
CA PRO A 131 -10.70 -0.28 -12.01
C PRO A 131 -10.17 -1.16 -10.86
N TRP A 132 -9.50 -2.27 -11.17
CA TRP A 132 -8.84 -3.15 -10.21
C TRP A 132 -7.48 -2.61 -9.75
N ILE A 133 -6.85 -1.69 -10.50
CA ILE A 133 -5.50 -1.17 -10.20
C ILE A 133 -5.36 -0.69 -8.76
N PRO A 134 -6.28 0.14 -8.19
CA PRO A 134 -6.13 0.61 -6.81
C PRO A 134 -6.12 -0.52 -5.78
N TYR A 135 -6.84 -1.61 -6.01
CA TYR A 135 -6.90 -2.73 -5.08
C TYR A 135 -5.57 -3.47 -5.01
N LEU A 136 -4.96 -3.77 -6.16
CA LEU A 136 -3.67 -4.46 -6.20
C LEU A 136 -2.51 -3.52 -5.86
N THR A 137 -2.59 -2.23 -6.22
CA THR A 137 -1.57 -1.24 -5.80
C THR A 137 -1.51 -1.08 -4.28
N LEU A 138 -2.64 -1.21 -3.58
CA LEU A 138 -2.70 -1.10 -2.12
C LEU A 138 -2.46 -2.43 -1.40
N ARG A 139 -2.42 -3.57 -2.11
CA ARG A 139 -2.14 -4.88 -1.50
C ARG A 139 -0.82 -4.91 -0.72
N PRO A 140 0.30 -4.38 -1.25
CA PRO A 140 1.56 -4.34 -0.52
C PRO A 140 1.44 -3.74 0.89
N ASN A 141 0.52 -2.81 1.15
CA ASN A 141 0.32 -2.24 2.50
C ASN A 141 -0.15 -3.29 3.52
N ILE A 142 -1.06 -4.18 3.11
CA ILE A 142 -1.57 -5.25 3.98
C ILE A 142 -0.51 -6.34 4.17
N VAL A 143 0.27 -6.62 3.13
CA VAL A 143 1.41 -7.55 3.22
C VAL A 143 2.49 -6.98 4.16
N ALA A 144 2.75 -5.67 4.10
CA ALA A 144 3.68 -4.99 5.01
C ALA A 144 3.20 -5.07 6.46
N ALA A 145 1.91 -4.82 6.70
CA ALA A 145 1.32 -4.90 8.03
C ALA A 145 1.47 -6.30 8.63
N ALA A 146 1.31 -7.36 7.83
CA ALA A 146 1.53 -8.73 8.27
C ALA A 146 3.01 -9.01 8.55
N HIS A 147 3.91 -8.58 7.66
CA HIS A 147 5.35 -8.82 7.79
C HIS A 147 5.96 -8.13 9.01
N PHE A 148 5.69 -6.83 9.17
CA PHE A 148 6.23 -6.00 10.24
C PHE A 148 5.43 -6.09 11.55
N ARG A 149 4.31 -6.83 11.54
CA ARG A 149 3.38 -6.92 12.67
C ARG A 149 2.88 -5.54 13.10
N ALA A 150 2.58 -4.68 12.13
CA ALA A 150 2.12 -3.32 12.40
C ALA A 150 0.71 -3.32 12.99
N ASP A 151 0.41 -2.32 13.82
CA ASP A 151 -0.88 -2.13 14.46
C ASP A 151 -1.88 -1.42 13.55
N ARG A 152 -1.38 -0.48 12.74
CA ARG A 152 -2.20 0.37 11.88
C ARG A 152 -1.63 0.50 10.47
N VAL A 153 -2.52 0.62 9.50
CA VAL A 153 -2.17 1.12 8.17
C VAL A 153 -2.79 2.50 8.03
N MET A 154 -2.00 3.51 7.72
CA MET A 154 -2.43 4.90 7.56
C MET A 154 -2.94 5.15 6.14
N GLN A 155 -3.82 6.13 5.99
CA GLN A 155 -4.28 6.61 4.69
C GLN A 155 -4.54 8.13 4.75
N HIS A 156 -3.56 8.94 4.33
CA HIS A 156 -3.82 10.35 4.06
C HIS A 156 -4.30 10.52 2.62
N VAL A 157 -5.55 10.88 2.42
CA VAL A 157 -6.17 10.91 1.08
C VAL A 157 -7.06 12.12 0.91
N ARG A 158 -7.41 12.46 -0.33
CA ARG A 158 -8.44 13.46 -0.57
C ARG A 158 -9.77 12.97 0.01
N PRO A 159 -10.61 13.83 0.59
CA PRO A 159 -11.91 13.44 1.14
C PRO A 159 -12.79 12.63 0.18
N ALA A 160 -12.73 12.91 -1.13
CA ALA A 160 -13.44 12.17 -2.17
C ALA A 160 -13.09 10.67 -2.25
N HIS A 161 -11.93 10.25 -1.73
CA HIS A 161 -11.50 8.85 -1.71
C HIS A 161 -11.80 8.14 -0.40
N ALA A 162 -12.23 8.85 0.66
CA ALA A 162 -12.43 8.28 1.98
C ALA A 162 -13.42 7.10 2.00
N ALA A 163 -14.49 7.18 1.21
CA ALA A 163 -15.51 6.12 1.12
C ALA A 163 -14.94 4.79 0.62
N PHE A 164 -13.95 4.82 -0.28
CA PHE A 164 -13.26 3.62 -0.75
C PHE A 164 -12.49 2.95 0.41
N TYR A 165 -11.71 3.73 1.16
CA TYR A 165 -10.91 3.20 2.27
C TYR A 165 -11.77 2.69 3.43
N LYS A 166 -12.84 3.40 3.77
CA LYS A 166 -13.83 2.93 4.75
C LYS A 166 -14.48 1.60 4.34
N ARG A 167 -14.81 1.45 3.06
CA ARG A 167 -15.52 0.25 2.56
C ARG A 167 -14.62 -0.97 2.43
N VAL A 168 -13.41 -0.78 1.91
CA VAL A 168 -12.49 -1.87 1.55
C VAL A 168 -11.60 -2.24 2.72
N PHE A 169 -11.05 -1.24 3.42
CA PHE A 169 -10.08 -1.44 4.49
C PHE A 169 -10.67 -1.32 5.90
N TYR A 170 -11.96 -0.95 6.02
CA TYR A 170 -12.58 -0.63 7.31
C TYR A 170 -11.83 0.48 8.06
N ALA A 171 -11.26 1.43 7.31
CA ALA A 171 -10.51 2.53 7.89
C ALA A 171 -11.42 3.48 8.69
N ASP A 172 -10.97 3.85 9.89
CA ASP A 172 -11.58 4.88 10.72
C ASP A 172 -11.03 6.24 10.33
N THR A 173 -11.87 7.27 10.40
CA THR A 173 -11.43 8.66 10.21
C THR A 173 -10.74 9.15 11.47
N VAL A 174 -9.47 9.53 11.36
CA VAL A 174 -8.68 10.16 12.43
C VAL A 174 -8.82 11.67 12.34
N VAL A 175 -8.67 12.23 11.13
CA VAL A 175 -8.87 13.66 10.83
C VAL A 175 -9.79 13.80 9.64
N ALA A 176 -10.92 14.49 9.81
CA ALA A 176 -11.96 14.59 8.79
C ALA A 176 -11.53 15.41 7.55
N SER A 177 -10.85 16.54 7.76
CA SER A 177 -10.24 17.33 6.68
C SER A 177 -9.19 18.29 7.26
N ARG A 178 -8.12 18.53 6.52
CA ARG A 178 -7.08 19.54 6.79
C ARG A 178 -6.59 20.09 5.45
N MET A 179 -6.67 21.41 5.29
CA MET A 179 -6.03 22.09 4.17
C MET A 179 -4.52 21.94 4.28
N THR A 180 -3.88 21.51 3.20
CA THR A 180 -2.42 21.37 3.15
C THR A 180 -1.79 22.50 2.37
N GLU A 181 -0.87 23.23 3.00
CA GLU A 181 -0.08 24.25 2.30
C GLU A 181 0.83 23.62 1.24
N THR A 182 1.34 22.41 1.51
CA THR A 182 2.23 21.66 0.62
C THR A 182 1.59 21.32 -0.73
N TYR A 183 0.29 21.01 -0.75
CA TYR A 183 -0.39 20.58 -1.97
C TYR A 183 -1.49 21.54 -2.44
N GLY A 184 -1.92 22.49 -1.61
CA GLY A 184 -2.98 23.45 -1.95
C GLY A 184 -4.38 22.84 -1.97
N PHE A 185 -4.59 21.71 -1.29
CA PHE A 185 -5.91 21.08 -1.16
C PHE A 185 -6.08 20.32 0.16
N ASP A 186 -7.34 19.99 0.43
CA ASP A 186 -7.77 19.26 1.62
C ASP A 186 -7.40 17.77 1.58
N LEU A 187 -6.86 17.28 2.70
CA LEU A 187 -6.62 15.87 2.97
C LEU A 187 -7.35 15.43 4.24
N THR A 188 -7.81 14.19 4.25
CA THR A 188 -8.27 13.46 5.45
C THR A 188 -7.22 12.44 5.85
N LEU A 189 -7.03 12.23 7.14
CA LEU A 189 -6.26 11.11 7.67
C LEU A 189 -7.23 10.02 8.13
N MET A 190 -7.01 8.81 7.63
CA MET A 190 -7.70 7.60 8.08
C MET A 190 -6.68 6.57 8.57
N ALA A 191 -7.14 5.64 9.39
CA ALA A 191 -6.32 4.54 9.90
C ALA A 191 -7.12 3.25 9.93
N THR A 192 -6.53 2.18 9.40
CA THR A 192 -7.07 0.82 9.49
C THR A 192 -6.48 0.13 10.70
N ASN A 193 -7.31 -0.32 11.64
CA ASN A 193 -6.91 -1.16 12.77
C ASN A 193 -6.71 -2.61 12.31
N VAL A 194 -5.52 -2.97 11.84
CA VAL A 194 -5.32 -4.31 11.25
C VAL A 194 -5.42 -5.44 12.27
N ILE A 195 -5.20 -5.15 13.56
CA ILE A 195 -5.45 -6.11 14.66
C ILE A 195 -6.94 -6.44 14.74
N GLU A 196 -7.79 -5.41 14.74
CA GLU A 196 -9.23 -5.57 14.93
C GLU A 196 -9.94 -6.07 13.67
N VAL A 197 -9.60 -5.52 12.51
CA VAL A 197 -10.34 -5.76 11.26
C VAL A 197 -9.62 -6.68 10.28
N GLY A 198 -8.37 -7.05 10.53
CA GLY A 198 -7.51 -7.80 9.61
C GLY A 198 -8.15 -9.11 9.12
N ARG A 199 -8.64 -9.94 10.05
CA ARG A 199 -9.31 -11.20 9.70
C ARG A 199 -10.53 -10.97 8.82
N LYS A 200 -11.36 -9.98 9.16
CA LYS A 200 -12.56 -9.61 8.40
C LYS A 200 -12.21 -9.10 6.99
N LEU A 201 -11.12 -8.34 6.88
CA LEU A 201 -10.59 -7.82 5.63
C LEU A 201 -10.12 -8.97 4.73
N LEU A 202 -9.24 -9.85 5.22
CA LEU A 202 -8.68 -10.96 4.45
C LEU A 202 -9.76 -11.96 4.02
N THR A 203 -10.74 -12.22 4.88
CA THR A 203 -11.88 -13.08 4.54
C THR A 203 -12.73 -12.51 3.41
N ARG A 204 -12.97 -11.19 3.42
CA ARG A 204 -13.79 -10.53 2.39
C ARG A 204 -13.04 -10.36 1.07
N TYR A 205 -11.74 -10.10 1.15
CA TYR A 205 -10.88 -9.73 0.04
C TYR A 205 -9.64 -10.64 0.04
N PRO A 206 -9.78 -11.92 -0.38
CA PRO A 206 -8.71 -12.91 -0.31
C PRO A 206 -7.50 -12.56 -1.17
N PHE A 207 -7.66 -11.68 -2.17
CA PHE A 207 -6.54 -11.11 -2.92
C PHE A 207 -5.61 -10.21 -2.10
N PHE A 208 -5.85 -10.00 -0.79
CA PHE A 208 -4.91 -9.39 0.17
C PHE A 208 -4.09 -10.41 0.99
N ILE A 209 -4.42 -11.71 0.91
CA ILE A 209 -3.72 -12.79 1.63
C ILE A 209 -2.32 -12.98 1.05
N SER A 210 -1.29 -13.13 1.88
CA SER A 210 0.09 -13.38 1.46
C SER A 210 0.72 -14.50 2.28
N SER A 211 1.59 -15.27 1.64
CA SER A 211 2.41 -16.26 2.32
C SER A 211 3.63 -15.61 3.00
N ALA A 212 4.24 -16.34 3.94
CA ALA A 212 5.47 -15.90 4.60
C ALA A 212 6.63 -15.70 3.60
N SER A 213 6.67 -16.48 2.50
CA SER A 213 7.71 -16.31 1.48
C SER A 213 7.49 -15.06 0.65
N GLU A 214 6.25 -14.73 0.28
CA GLU A 214 5.93 -13.47 -0.39
C GLU A 214 6.30 -12.26 0.48
N GLN A 215 5.89 -12.28 1.75
CA GLN A 215 6.23 -11.22 2.71
C GLN A 215 7.74 -10.98 2.81
N ARG A 216 8.54 -12.05 2.90
CA ARG A 216 10.01 -11.92 2.93
C ARG A 216 10.57 -11.36 1.63
N MET A 217 10.10 -11.83 0.47
CA MET A 217 10.54 -11.30 -0.82
C MET A 217 10.21 -9.80 -0.97
N MET A 218 9.08 -9.35 -0.42
CA MET A 218 8.71 -7.93 -0.46
C MET A 218 9.53 -7.08 0.49
N PHE A 219 9.71 -7.50 1.75
CA PHE A 219 10.12 -6.57 2.81
C PHE A 219 11.42 -6.91 3.53
N SER A 220 11.96 -8.12 3.37
CA SER A 220 13.26 -8.46 3.97
C SER A 220 14.39 -7.70 3.28
N ARG A 221 15.25 -7.09 4.09
CA ARG A 221 16.55 -6.53 3.71
C ARG A 221 17.60 -7.30 4.50
N THR A 222 18.03 -8.44 3.99
CA THR A 222 19.06 -9.24 4.67
C THR A 222 20.43 -8.65 4.31
N PRO A 223 21.39 -8.51 5.24
CA PRO A 223 22.72 -7.93 4.94
C PRO A 223 23.49 -8.69 3.84
N ASN A 224 23.13 -9.94 3.57
CA ASN A 224 23.70 -10.78 2.52
C ASN A 224 22.92 -10.73 1.18
N ASP A 225 21.80 -10.02 1.11
CA ASP A 225 21.08 -9.83 -0.14
C ASP A 225 21.84 -8.80 -0.97
N THR A 226 22.50 -9.26 -2.02
CA THR A 226 23.27 -8.37 -2.91
C THR A 226 22.36 -7.60 -3.87
N LEU A 227 21.13 -8.07 -4.12
CA LEU A 227 20.13 -7.46 -5.00
C LEU A 227 18.70 -7.78 -4.51
N PRO A 228 17.72 -6.87 -4.65
CA PRO A 228 16.32 -7.20 -4.42
C PRO A 228 15.83 -8.32 -5.37
N PRO A 229 14.77 -9.05 -5.00
CA PRO A 229 14.11 -9.96 -5.93
C PRO A 229 13.65 -9.20 -7.19
N LEU A 230 14.01 -9.73 -8.36
CA LEU A 230 13.64 -9.13 -9.66
C LEU A 230 12.12 -9.06 -9.85
N THR A 231 11.42 -10.12 -9.41
CA THR A 231 9.97 -10.29 -9.59
C THR A 231 9.37 -10.94 -8.36
N ILE A 232 8.25 -10.40 -7.88
CA ILE A 232 7.50 -10.92 -6.73
C ILE A 232 6.10 -11.29 -7.21
N ILE A 233 5.83 -12.59 -7.24
CA ILE A 233 4.53 -13.13 -7.66
C ILE A 233 3.58 -13.14 -6.45
N PRO A 234 2.39 -12.55 -6.56
CA PRO A 234 1.41 -12.57 -5.47
C PRO A 234 0.92 -14.00 -5.18
N THR A 235 0.93 -14.40 -3.91
CA THR A 235 0.66 -15.80 -3.54
C THR A 235 -0.79 -16.12 -3.24
N ALA A 236 -1.65 -15.11 -3.12
CA ALA A 236 -3.05 -15.25 -2.71
C ALA A 236 -3.82 -16.36 -3.45
N ARG A 237 -3.59 -16.53 -4.77
CA ARG A 237 -4.29 -17.55 -5.57
C ARG A 237 -3.91 -18.99 -5.24
N PHE A 238 -2.72 -19.18 -4.65
CA PHE A 238 -2.17 -20.51 -4.36
C PHE A 238 -2.48 -20.96 -2.92
N MET A 239 -3.14 -20.10 -2.14
CA MET A 239 -3.53 -20.39 -0.78
C MET A 239 -4.73 -21.34 -0.77
N ALA A 240 -4.75 -22.26 0.18
CA ALA A 240 -5.89 -23.14 0.36
C ALA A 240 -7.13 -22.34 0.78
N GLU A 241 -8.32 -22.83 0.43
CA GLU A 241 -9.56 -22.19 0.87
C GLU A 241 -9.62 -22.14 2.40
N GLY A 242 -9.87 -20.95 2.95
CA GLY A 242 -9.88 -20.70 4.40
C GLY A 242 -8.51 -20.43 5.03
N ASP A 243 -7.41 -20.57 4.29
CA ASP A 243 -6.07 -20.18 4.74
C ASP A 243 -5.87 -18.66 4.56
N LEU A 244 -5.63 -17.95 5.67
CA LEU A 244 -5.39 -16.51 5.68
C LEU A 244 -3.90 -16.16 5.56
N GLY A 245 -3.03 -17.15 5.34
CA GLY A 245 -1.59 -17.01 5.17
C GLY A 245 -0.87 -16.79 6.49
N THR A 246 0.20 -16.00 6.46
CA THR A 246 0.80 -15.50 7.70
C THR A 246 -0.14 -14.45 8.28
N ASP A 247 -0.98 -14.90 9.21
CA ASP A 247 -1.99 -14.07 9.89
C ASP A 247 -1.39 -12.70 10.25
N LEU A 248 -2.12 -11.63 9.88
CA LEU A 248 -1.95 -10.32 10.51
C LEU A 248 -1.94 -10.52 12.03
N PRO A 249 -1.12 -9.79 12.81
CA PRO A 249 -1.06 -9.97 14.26
C PRO A 249 -2.47 -10.10 14.85
N LEU A 250 -2.81 -11.32 15.26
CA LEU A 250 -4.04 -11.68 15.97
C LEU A 250 -3.83 -11.48 17.46
#